data_AF-A0A7J7F3M2-F1
#
_entry.id   AF-A0A7J7F3M2-F1
#
_cell.length_a   1.000
_cell.length_b   1.000
_cell.length_c   1.000
_cell.angle_alpha   90.00
_cell.angle_beta   90.00
_cell.angle_gamma   90.00
#
_symmetry.space_group_name_H-M   'P 1'
#
loop_
_entity.id
_entity.type
_entity.pdbx_description
1 polymer ?
#
loop_
_entity_poly.entity_id
_entity_poly.type
_entity_poly.pdbx_seq_one_letter_code
_entity_poly.pdbx_strand_id
1 'polypeptide(L)' 'DYPEPDMLTTKALKVPEIPEPEPNFKIVNCKTSEGYCQGYCSYMEVQVGYCCKKKDTCCLHQN' A
#
# COMPACT_ATOMS: atom_id res chain seq x y z
N ASP A 1 12.21 -25.46 43.59
CA ASP A 1 11.96 -26.25 42.37
C ASP A 1 10.57 -25.87 41.86
N TYR A 2 10.51 -24.84 40.99
CA TYR A 2 9.24 -24.42 40.39
C TYR A 2 9.04 -25.30 39.15
N PRO A 3 7.92 -26.03 39.03
CA PRO A 3 7.72 -26.90 37.88
C PRO A 3 7.54 -26.07 36.61
N GLU A 4 8.20 -26.48 35.52
CA GLU A 4 8.08 -25.85 34.22
C GLU A 4 6.62 -25.92 33.72
N PRO A 5 6.09 -24.86 33.08
CA PRO A 5 4.79 -24.93 32.46
C PRO A 5 4.86 -25.86 31.23
N ASP A 6 4.18 -27.00 31.35
CA ASP A 6 3.91 -27.96 30.27
C ASP A 6 3.55 -27.22 28.98
N MET A 7 4.27 -27.52 27.90
CA MET A 7 4.05 -26.98 26.56
C MET A 7 2.72 -27.49 26.00
N LEU A 8 1.60 -27.03 26.59
CA LEU A 8 0.26 -27.34 26.13
C LEU A 8 0.01 -26.56 24.84
N THR A 9 0.40 -27.21 23.74
CA THR A 9 0.02 -26.99 22.35
C THR A 9 -0.68 -25.65 22.08
N THR A 10 0.08 -24.66 21.61
CA THR A 10 -0.48 -23.47 20.98
C THR A 10 -1.21 -23.89 19.71
N LYS A 11 -2.45 -24.39 19.86
CA LYS A 11 -3.39 -24.48 18.74
C LYS A 11 -3.63 -23.06 18.28
N ALA A 12 -2.95 -22.67 17.21
CA ALA A 12 -3.15 -21.40 16.55
C ALA A 12 -4.65 -21.24 16.28
N LEU A 13 -5.28 -20.26 16.93
CA LEU A 13 -6.57 -19.74 16.51
C LEU A 13 -6.41 -19.36 15.04
N LYS A 14 -7.06 -20.11 14.14
CA LYS A 14 -7.12 -19.78 12.72
C LYS A 14 -7.91 -18.49 12.60
N VAL A 15 -7.23 -17.35 12.73
CA VAL A 15 -7.76 -16.05 12.35
C VAL A 15 -8.22 -16.22 10.91
N PRO A 16 -9.52 -16.04 10.59
CA PRO A 16 -9.94 -16.02 9.20
C PRO A 16 -9.07 -14.98 8.52
N GLU A 17 -8.34 -15.38 7.49
CA GLU A 17 -7.49 -14.49 6.69
C GLU A 17 -8.41 -13.42 6.13
N ILE A 18 -8.58 -12.30 6.85
CA ILE A 18 -9.31 -11.15 6.34
C ILE A 18 -8.47 -10.73 5.14
N PRO A 19 -8.94 -10.90 3.90
CA PRO A 19 -8.16 -10.50 2.75
C PRO A 19 -7.92 -8.99 2.93
N GLU A 20 -6.65 -8.59 2.92
CA GLU A 20 -6.31 -7.18 2.92
C GLU A 20 -7.12 -6.52 1.79
N PRO A 21 -7.86 -5.43 2.06
CA PRO A 21 -8.70 -4.82 1.06
C PRO A 21 -7.81 -4.50 -0.15
N GLU A 22 -8.23 -4.94 -1.33
CA GLU A 22 -7.50 -4.60 -2.54
C GLU A 22 -7.34 -3.08 -2.58
N PRO A 23 -6.12 -2.57 -2.73
CA PRO A 23 -5.90 -1.15 -2.74
C PRO A 23 -6.76 -0.53 -3.84
N ASN A 24 -7.69 0.36 -3.47
CA ASN A 24 -8.50 1.15 -4.43
C ASN A 24 -7.66 2.23 -5.13
N PHE A 25 -6.36 1.97 -5.35
CA PHE A 25 -5.50 2.85 -6.09
C PHE A 25 -5.73 2.56 -7.57
N LYS A 26 -6.55 3.41 -8.21
CA LYS A 26 -6.71 3.39 -9.67
C LYS A 26 -5.33 3.63 -10.28
N ILE A 27 -4.74 2.57 -10.85
CA ILE A 27 -3.51 2.66 -11.63
C ILE A 27 -3.87 3.43 -12.90
N VAL A 28 -3.64 4.73 -12.86
CA VAL A 28 -3.67 5.59 -14.03
C VAL A 28 -2.33 5.44 -14.72
N ASN A 29 -2.34 5.25 -16.04
CA ASN A 29 -1.10 5.16 -16.79
C ASN A 29 -0.48 6.56 -16.84
N CYS A 30 0.36 6.86 -15.83
CA CYS A 30 0.91 8.19 -15.63
C CYS A 30 1.66 8.70 -16.85
N LYS A 31 2.30 7.81 -17.61
CA LYS A 31 2.99 8.12 -18.87
C LYS A 31 2.10 8.68 -19.98
N THR A 32 0.79 8.43 -19.94
CA THR A 32 -0.15 8.95 -20.95
C THR A 32 -0.69 10.33 -20.57
N SER A 33 -0.71 10.62 -19.27
CA SER A 33 -0.83 11.99 -18.75
C SER A 33 0.54 12.63 -18.92
N GLU A 34 0.68 13.94 -19.11
CA GLU A 34 2.01 14.59 -19.08
C GLU A 34 2.58 14.66 -17.63
N GLY A 35 2.27 13.64 -16.83
CA GLY A 35 2.58 13.56 -15.41
C GLY A 35 3.87 12.78 -15.14
N TYR A 36 4.48 13.09 -14.01
CA TYR A 36 5.72 12.49 -13.54
C TYR A 36 5.46 11.57 -12.34
N CYS A 37 6.18 10.44 -12.34
CA CYS A 37 6.13 9.47 -11.25
C CYS A 37 7.13 9.86 -10.17
N GLN A 38 6.64 10.16 -8.98
CA GLN A 38 7.46 10.57 -7.85
C GLN A 38 6.81 10.16 -6.52
N GLY A 39 7.61 10.07 -5.46
CA GLY A 39 7.14 9.57 -4.16
C GLY A 39 6.06 10.43 -3.50
N TYR A 40 6.01 11.73 -3.82
CA TYR A 40 4.98 12.67 -3.38
C TYR A 40 4.85 13.79 -4.41
N CYS A 41 3.65 14.34 -4.60
CA CYS A 41 3.44 15.51 -5.45
C CYS A 41 3.81 16.79 -4.69
N SER A 42 4.52 17.70 -5.37
CA SER A 42 4.76 19.05 -4.87
C SER A 42 3.45 19.83 -4.81
N TYR A 43 3.41 20.95 -4.09
CA TYR A 43 2.20 21.77 -3.99
C TYR A 43 1.75 22.37 -5.33
N MET A 44 2.67 22.49 -6.30
CA MET A 44 2.41 22.93 -7.67
C MET A 44 1.93 21.77 -8.58
N GLU A 45 1.75 20.58 -8.02
CA GLU A 45 1.39 19.38 -8.75
C GLU A 45 0.14 18.75 -8.15
N VAL A 46 -0.71 18.20 -9.01
CA VAL A 46 -1.91 17.46 -8.60
C VAL A 46 -1.63 15.98 -8.70
N GLN A 47 -1.94 15.25 -7.62
CA GLN A 47 -1.93 13.79 -7.65
C GLN A 47 -3.12 13.29 -8.47
N VAL A 48 -2.84 12.84 -9.70
CA VAL A 48 -3.85 12.27 -10.60
C VAL A 48 -3.96 10.75 -10.46
N GLY A 49 -3.00 10.13 -9.76
CA GLY A 49 -3.12 8.76 -9.25
C GLY A 49 -1.76 8.16 -8.89
N TYR A 50 -1.47 6.93 -9.35
CA TYR A 50 -0.26 6.18 -8.98
C TYR A 50 0.37 5.52 -10.21
N CYS A 51 1.71 5.49 -10.24
CA CYS A 51 2.46 4.99 -11.40
C CYS A 51 2.67 3.48 -11.42
N CYS A 52 2.79 2.86 -10.25
CA CYS A 52 3.10 1.45 -10.09
C CYS A 52 2.42 0.90 -8.82
N LYS A 53 2.46 -0.43 -8.61
CA LYS A 53 2.05 -1.05 -7.32
C LYS A 53 2.85 -0.55 -6.11
N LYS A 54 3.97 0.15 -6.32
CA LYS A 54 4.73 0.82 -5.29
C LYS A 54 4.24 2.26 -5.17
N LYS A 55 4.32 2.80 -3.95
CA LYS A 55 3.81 4.10 -3.43
C LYS A 55 4.07 5.36 -4.27
N ASP A 56 4.65 5.26 -5.45
CA ASP A 56 4.91 6.36 -6.36
C ASP A 56 3.60 6.93 -6.89
N THR A 57 3.40 8.20 -6.56
CA THR A 57 2.29 9.03 -6.99
C THR A 57 2.54 9.55 -8.40
N CYS A 58 1.48 9.61 -9.20
CA CYS A 58 1.47 10.27 -10.49
C CYS A 58 1.09 11.73 -10.29
N CYS A 59 2.03 12.62 -10.55
CA CYS A 59 1.90 14.05 -10.30
C CYS A 59 1.84 14.80 -11.62
N LEU A 60 0.83 15.65 -11.78
CA LEU A 60 0.66 16.47 -12.97
C LEU A 60 0.88 17.93 -12.59
N HIS A 61 1.78 18.62 -13.30
CA HIS A 61 1.99 20.06 -13.11
C HIS A 61 0.74 20.82 -13.57
N GLN A 62 0.22 21.71 -12.73
CA GLN A 62 -0.81 22.65 -13.16
C GLN A 62 -0.11 23.83 -13.85
N ASN A 63 -0.35 23.99 -15.16
CA ASN A 63 0.11 25.15 -15.93
C ASN A 63 -0.82 26.35 -15.73
#